data_AF-A0A945IX05-F1
#
_entry.id   AF-A0A945IX05-F1
#
_cell.length_a   1.000
_cell.length_b   1.000
_cell.length_c   1.000
_cell.angle_alpha   90.00
_cell.angle_beta   90.00
_cell.angle_gamma   90.00
#
_symmetry.space_group_name_H-M   'P 1'
#
loop_
_entity.id
_entity.type
_entity.pdbx_description
1 polymer ?
#
loop_
_entity_poly.entity_id
_entity_poly.type
_entity_poly.pdbx_seq_one_letter_code
_entity_poly.pdbx_strand_id
1 'polypeptide(L)'
;MLRTLDKVTAITEDYRVAVGDELRYGSLIISVKNCQKTPPEEIPETYAFIQIDDLKLGSQREDGKQERVFSGWMLSSSPAISALDHSVYDVWVLACN
;
A
#
# COMPACT_ATOMS: atom_id res chain seq x y z
N MET A 1 -2.90 9.31 2.29
CA MET A 1 -3.00 8.63 3.60
C MET A 1 -3.21 7.15 3.36
N LEU A 2 -2.35 6.33 3.94
CA LEU A 2 -2.39 4.87 3.88
C LEU A 2 -2.56 4.34 5.30
N ARG A 3 -3.18 3.18 5.43
CA ARG A 3 -3.16 2.38 6.66
C ARG A 3 -2.38 1.10 6.41
N THR A 4 -1.55 0.73 7.36
CA THR A 4 -0.87 -0.56 7.38
C THR A 4 -1.43 -1.42 8.52
N LEU A 5 -1.37 -2.74 8.34
CA LEU A 5 -1.71 -3.74 9.35
C LEU A 5 -0.58 -4.76 9.42
N ASP A 6 -0.08 -5.03 10.61
CA ASP A 6 0.67 -6.25 10.91
C ASP A 6 -0.31 -7.33 11.38
N LYS A 7 -0.48 -8.38 10.57
CA LYS A 7 -1.43 -9.49 10.81
C LYS A 7 -0.99 -10.39 11.97
N VAL A 8 0.29 -10.37 12.36
CA VAL A 8 0.85 -11.17 13.46
C VAL A 8 0.58 -10.50 14.80
N THR A 9 0.77 -9.19 14.87
CA THR A 9 0.58 -8.41 16.10
C THR A 9 -0.80 -7.76 16.21
N ALA A 10 -1.58 -7.76 15.11
CA ALA A 10 -2.85 -7.06 14.96
C ALA A 10 -2.74 -5.53 15.16
N ILE A 11 -1.57 -4.95 14.95
CA ILE A 11 -1.33 -3.51 15.07
C ILE A 11 -1.64 -2.83 13.74
N THR A 12 -2.35 -1.71 13.81
CA THR A 12 -2.62 -0.83 12.66
C THR A 12 -2.02 0.55 12.86
N GLU A 13 -1.49 1.13 11.79
CA GLU A 13 -0.88 2.45 11.81
C GLU A 13 -1.24 3.24 10.55
N ASP A 14 -1.40 4.56 10.72
CA ASP A 14 -1.76 5.47 9.64
C ASP A 14 -0.57 6.32 9.22
N TYR A 15 -0.30 6.33 7.92
CA TYR A 15 0.83 7.04 7.34
C TYR A 15 0.37 8.08 6.31
N ARG A 16 0.99 9.25 6.37
CA ARG A 16 0.87 10.29 5.35
C ARG A 16 2.04 10.16 4.40
N VAL A 17 1.77 9.68 3.19
CA VAL A 17 2.76 9.49 2.12
C VAL A 17 2.33 10.37 0.95
N ALA A 18 3.24 11.21 0.45
CA ALA A 18 2.96 12.06 -0.71
C ALA A 18 3.05 11.25 -2.01
N VAL A 19 2.44 11.75 -3.07
CA VAL A 19 2.59 11.14 -4.40
C VAL A 19 4.02 11.33 -4.88
N GLY A 20 4.65 10.24 -5.31
CA GLY A 20 6.07 10.20 -5.68
C GLY A 20 6.98 9.69 -4.56
N ASP A 21 6.50 9.68 -3.31
CA ASP A 21 7.27 9.22 -2.16
C ASP A 21 7.06 7.73 -1.88
N GLU A 22 7.94 7.19 -1.05
CA GLU A 22 7.94 5.82 -0.59
C GLU A 22 7.83 5.74 0.94
N LEU A 23 7.01 4.81 1.41
CA LEU A 23 6.92 4.43 2.82
C LEU A 23 7.59 3.06 3.01
N ARG A 24 8.46 2.96 4.02
CA ARG A 24 8.99 1.67 4.46
C ARG A 24 8.23 1.21 5.69
N TYR A 25 7.66 0.00 5.63
CA TYR A 25 6.93 -0.61 6.74
C TYR A 25 7.29 -2.08 6.84
N GLY A 26 7.99 -2.47 7.92
CA GLY A 26 8.56 -3.81 8.03
C GLY A 26 9.52 -4.11 6.88
N SER A 27 9.23 -5.17 6.12
CA SER A 27 9.95 -5.52 4.89
C SER A 27 9.38 -4.86 3.62
N LEU A 28 8.23 -4.17 3.70
CA LEU A 28 7.58 -3.58 2.55
C LEU A 28 8.15 -2.20 2.20
N ILE A 29 8.32 -1.95 0.90
CA ILE A 29 8.48 -0.63 0.30
C ILE A 29 7.19 -0.31 -0.44
N ILE A 30 6.46 0.69 0.03
CA ILE A 30 5.16 1.12 -0.49
C ILE A 30 5.37 2.43 -1.25
N SER A 31 5.31 2.37 -2.58
CA SER A 31 5.40 3.51 -3.49
C SER A 31 4.01 4.03 -3.86
N VAL A 32 3.72 5.30 -3.57
CA VAL A 32 2.49 5.96 -4.06
C VAL A 32 2.79 6.65 -5.38
N LYS A 33 2.29 6.13 -6.51
CA LYS A 33 2.55 6.74 -7.83
C LYS A 33 1.48 7.72 -8.26
N ASN A 34 0.23 7.53 -7.81
CA ASN A 34 -0.85 8.48 -8.10
C ASN A 34 -1.91 8.44 -7.00
N CYS A 35 -2.60 9.55 -6.78
CA CYS A 35 -3.67 9.68 -5.80
C CYS A 35 -4.73 10.63 -6.35
N GLN A 36 -5.95 10.15 -6.55
CA GLN A 36 -7.05 10.92 -7.14
C GLN A 36 -8.32 10.79 -6.28
N LYS A 37 -9.13 11.84 -6.32
CA LYS A 37 -10.46 11.91 -5.72
C LYS A 37 -11.48 12.25 -6.80
N THR A 38 -12.66 11.65 -6.74
CA THR A 38 -13.75 12.02 -7.65
C THR A 38 -14.22 13.46 -7.40
N PRO A 39 -14.77 14.13 -8.43
CA PRO A 39 -15.38 15.44 -8.28
C PRO A 39 -16.57 15.43 -7.32
N PRO A 40 -16.92 16.57 -6.69
CA PRO A 40 -18.04 16.66 -5.75
C PRO A 40 -19.41 16.35 -6.35
N GLU A 41 -19.57 16.45 -7.68
CA GLU A 41 -20.81 16.18 -8.40
C GLU A 41 -21.09 14.67 -8.57
N GLU A 42 -20.07 13.83 -8.37
CA GLU A 42 -20.14 12.38 -8.46
C GLU A 42 -20.10 11.74 -7.06
N ILE A 43 -20.30 10.42 -7.00
CA ILE A 43 -20.17 9.68 -5.74
C ILE A 43 -18.74 9.86 -5.21
N PRO A 44 -18.56 10.36 -3.98
CA PRO A 44 -17.23 10.56 -3.41
C PRO A 44 -16.47 9.24 -3.31
N GLU A 45 -15.36 9.15 -4.02
CA GLU A 45 -14.44 8.02 -4.01
C GLU A 45 -13.02 8.54 -4.10
N THR A 46 -12.12 7.89 -3.35
CA THR A 46 -10.70 8.14 -3.45
C THR A 46 -10.01 6.88 -3.92
N TYR A 47 -9.12 7.00 -4.89
CA TYR A 47 -8.36 5.88 -5.40
C TYR A 47 -6.91 6.28 -5.63
N ALA A 48 -5.99 5.38 -5.30
CA ALA A 48 -4.56 5.60 -5.47
C ALA A 48 -3.92 4.43 -6.22
N PHE A 49 -2.96 4.74 -7.09
CA PHE A 49 -2.12 3.74 -7.73
C PHE A 49 -0.90 3.52 -6.85
N ILE A 50 -0.79 2.31 -6.31
CA ILE A 50 0.25 1.93 -5.37
C ILE A 50 1.01 0.74 -5.92
N GLN A 51 2.32 0.77 -5.69
CA GLN A 51 3.21 -0.35 -5.94
C GLN A 51 3.86 -0.75 -4.62
N ILE A 52 3.84 -2.03 -4.31
CA ILE A 52 4.40 -2.57 -3.06
C ILE A 52 5.42 -3.64 -3.40
N ASP A 53 6.64 -3.43 -2.95
CA ASP A 53 7.74 -4.37 -3.04
C ASP A 53 8.01 -4.97 -1.67
N ASP A 54 8.19 -6.29 -1.58
CA ASP A 54 8.65 -6.99 -0.38
C ASP A 54 10.15 -7.26 -0.47
N LEU A 55 10.88 -6.80 0.54
CA LEU A 55 12.29 -7.10 0.75
C LEU A 55 12.40 -8.42 1.52
N LYS A 56 12.48 -9.54 0.80
CA LYS A 56 12.69 -10.85 1.42
C LYS A 56 14.04 -10.90 2.17
N LEU A 57 14.00 -10.65 3.47
CA LEU A 57 15.11 -10.87 4.40
C LEU A 57 15.24 -12.38 4.63
N GLY A 58 16.02 -13.09 3.81
CA GLY A 58 16.41 -14.46 4.13
C GLY A 58 16.48 -15.49 3.01
N SER A 59 16.30 -15.13 1.74
CA SER A 59 16.73 -16.07 0.70
C SER A 59 18.25 -16.08 0.66
N GLN A 60 18.86 -17.25 0.87
CA GLN A 60 20.30 -17.58 0.76
C GLN A 60 20.89 -17.36 -0.65
N ARG A 61 20.46 -16.30 -1.32
CA ARG A 61 20.95 -15.82 -2.61
C ARG A 61 21.34 -14.37 -2.34
N GLU A 62 22.62 -14.06 -2.51
CA GLU A 62 23.28 -12.79 -2.20
C GLU A 62 22.74 -11.54 -2.95
N ASP A 63 21.59 -11.65 -3.62
CA ASP A 63 20.90 -10.52 -4.21
C ASP A 63 19.69 -10.22 -3.32
N GLY A 64 19.70 -9.10 -2.60
CA GLY A 64 18.52 -8.56 -1.91
C GLY A 64 17.41 -8.20 -2.90
N LYS A 65 16.77 -9.21 -3.50
CA LYS A 65 15.77 -9.05 -4.55
C LYS A 65 14.48 -8.51 -3.94
N GLN A 66 14.10 -7.34 -4.42
CA GLN A 66 12.77 -6.77 -4.25
C GLN A 66 11.80 -7.57 -5.12
N GLU A 67 10.76 -8.12 -4.49
CA GLU A 67 9.67 -8.78 -5.21
C GLU A 67 8.44 -7.88 -5.18
N ARG A 68 7.92 -7.53 -6.37
CA ARG A 68 6.68 -6.77 -6.50
C ARG A 68 5.50 -7.65 -6.07
N VAL A 69 4.98 -7.41 -4.87
CA VAL A 69 3.84 -8.15 -4.30
C VAL A 69 2.49 -7.51 -4.63
N PHE A 70 2.47 -6.22 -4.98
CA PHE A 70 1.28 -5.53 -5.45
C PHE A 70 1.60 -4.41 -6.43
N SER A 71 0.78 -4.25 -7.47
CA SER A 71 0.83 -3.11 -8.38
C SER A 71 -0.55 -2.86 -8.96
N GLY A 72 -1.26 -1.86 -8.48
CA GLY A 72 -2.63 -1.63 -8.90
C GLY A 72 -3.28 -0.38 -8.31
N TRP A 73 -4.51 -0.16 -8.73
CA TRP A 73 -5.39 0.87 -8.19
C TRP A 73 -6.15 0.32 -7.00
N MET A 74 -6.12 1.04 -5.90
CA MET A 74 -6.80 0.67 -4.67
C MET A 74 -7.80 1.76 -4.30
N LEU A 75 -9.05 1.37 -4.04
CA LEU A 75 -10.16 2.25 -3.70
C LEU A 75 -10.27 2.38 -2.18
N SER A 76 -10.52 3.60 -1.70
CA SER A 76 -10.67 3.89 -0.28
C SER A 76 -11.91 3.26 0.33
N SER A 77 -13.02 3.22 -0.41
CA SER A 77 -14.27 2.63 0.07
C SER A 77 -14.25 1.10 0.07
N SER A 78 -13.50 0.52 -0.86
CA SER A 78 -13.53 -0.90 -1.19
C SER A 78 -12.14 -1.47 -1.45
N PRO A 79 -11.24 -1.44 -0.45
CA PRO A 79 -9.86 -1.92 -0.63
C PRO A 79 -9.81 -3.42 -0.94
N ALA A 80 -10.80 -4.20 -0.51
CA ALA A 80 -10.90 -5.64 -0.78
C ALA A 80 -10.96 -6.01 -2.27
N ILE A 81 -11.37 -5.09 -3.15
CA ILE A 81 -11.41 -5.32 -4.61
C ILE A 81 -10.01 -5.41 -5.21
N SER A 82 -9.04 -4.72 -4.60
CA SER A 82 -7.63 -4.72 -5.02
C SER A 82 -6.75 -4.75 -3.78
N ALA A 83 -6.88 -5.83 -3.00
CA ALA A 83 -6.14 -6.00 -1.77
C ALA A 83 -4.71 -6.50 -2.03
N LEU A 84 -3.81 -6.20 -1.09
CA LEU A 84 -2.48 -6.78 -1.05
C LEU A 84 -2.57 -8.26 -0.59
N ASP A 85 -2.07 -9.17 -1.43
CA ASP A 85 -1.91 -10.58 -1.06
C ASP A 85 -0.54 -10.80 -0.40
N HIS A 86 -0.47 -10.58 0.91
CA HIS A 86 0.74 -10.77 1.70
C HIS A 86 0.43 -11.48 3.02
N SER A 87 1.31 -12.38 3.46
CA SER A 87 1.07 -13.27 4.62
C SER A 87 1.17 -12.56 5.97
N VAL A 88 2.01 -11.53 6.07
CA VAL A 88 2.30 -10.83 7.35
C VAL A 88 1.67 -9.44 7.41
N TYR A 89 1.48 -8.79 6.27
CA TYR A 89 1.14 -7.37 6.20
C TYR A 89 -0.08 -7.16 5.32
N ASP A 90 -0.80 -6.07 5.58
CA ASP A 90 -1.83 -5.55 4.70
C ASP A 90 -1.68 -4.03 4.61
N VAL A 91 -2.07 -3.45 3.48
CA VAL A 91 -1.94 -2.03 3.22
C VAL A 91 -3.15 -1.57 2.43
N TRP A 92 -3.79 -0.49 2.88
CA TRP A 92 -4.88 0.12 2.13
C TRP A 92 -4.92 1.64 2.14
N VAL A 93 -5.56 2.20 1.11
CA VAL A 93 -5.77 3.64 0.94
C VAL A 93 -6.88 4.11 1.87
N LEU A 94 -6.64 5.23 2.57
CA LEU A 94 -7.69 5.91 3.35
C LEU A 94 -8.19 7.16 2.64
N ALA A 95 -7.28 8.02 2.16
CA ALA A 95 -7.63 9.31 1.57
C ALA A 95 -6.46 9.92 0.79
N CYS A 96 -6.76 10.77 -0.20
CA CYS A 96 -5.82 11.70 -0.84
C CYS A 96 -5.98 13.07 -0.18
N ASN A 97 -4.90 13.60 0.38
CA ASN A 97 -4.83 14.90 1.03
C ASN A 97 -3.69 15.69 0.37
#